data_AF-A0A7V9V3T5-F1
#
_entry.id   AF-A0A7V9V3T5-F1
#
_cell.length_a   1.000
_cell.length_b   1.000
_cell.length_c   1.000
_cell.angle_alpha   90.00
_cell.angle_beta   90.00
_cell.angle_gamma   90.00
#
_symmetry.space_group_name_H-M   'P 1'
#
loop_
_entity.id
_entity.type
_entity.pdbx_description
1 polymer ?
#
loop_
_entity_poly.entity_id
_entity_poly.type
_entity_poly.pdbx_seq_one_letter_code
_entity_poly.pdbx_strand_id
1 'polypeptide(L)' 'MRPQSLDEFVGQQHILAPGKLLRRAIEADRLPSVILSGPPGTGKTTLAQIIAGMTGAKFERL' A
#
# COMPACT_ATOMS: atom_id res chain seq x y z
N MET A 1 -6.50 14.51 5.78
CA MET A 1 -5.11 14.46 5.26
C MET A 1 -4.92 13.12 4.55
N ARG A 2 -4.20 13.06 3.43
CA ARG A 2 -3.91 11.80 2.74
C ARG A 2 -2.67 11.16 3.38
N PRO A 3 -2.72 9.90 3.84
CA PRO A 3 -1.57 9.26 4.48
C PRO A 3 -0.40 9.13 3.52
N GLN A 4 0.81 9.32 4.04
CA GLN A 4 2.08 9.27 3.29
C GLN A 4 2.91 8.02 3.61
N SER A 5 2.55 7.29 4.67
CA SER A 5 3.23 6.08 5.12
C SER A 5 2.22 4.97 5.45
N LEU A 6 2.71 3.72 5.54
CA LEU A 6 1.87 2.60 5.98
C LEU A 6 1.38 2.77 7.42
N ASP A 7 2.12 3.51 8.27
CA ASP A 7 1.75 3.74 9.67
C ASP A 7 0.65 4.79 9.83
N GLU A 8 0.54 5.72 8.87
CA GLU A 8 -0.59 6.66 8.79
C GLU A 8 -1.85 6.05 8.13
N PHE A 9 -1.71 4.88 7.50
CA PHE A 9 -2.83 4.25 6.80
C PHE A 9 -3.79 3.58 7.78
N VAL A 10 -4.96 4.20 7.97
CA VAL A 10 -5.98 3.71 8.91
C VAL A 10 -6.74 2.52 8.34
N GLY A 11 -6.80 1.43 9.13
CA GLY A 11 -7.51 0.21 8.79
C GLY A 11 -6.63 -0.83 8.08
N GLN A 12 -7.25 -1.89 7.55
CA GLN A 12 -6.55 -2.97 6.81
C GLN A 12 -5.41 -3.67 7.58
N GLN A 13 -5.40 -3.61 8.92
CA GLN A 13 -4.35 -4.23 9.75
C GLN A 13 -4.17 -5.74 9.52
N HIS A 14 -5.23 -6.44 9.13
CA HIS A 14 -5.17 -7.87 8.83
C HIS A 14 -4.16 -8.21 7.71
N ILE A 15 -3.87 -7.26 6.81
CA ILE A 15 -2.87 -7.38 5.73
C ILE A 15 -1.68 -6.40 5.86
N LEU A 16 -1.85 -5.26 6.55
CA LEU A 16 -0.83 -4.20 6.65
C LEU A 16 -0.20 -4.05 8.04
N ALA A 17 -0.57 -4.85 9.05
CA ALA A 17 0.12 -4.82 10.34
C ALA A 17 1.60 -5.25 10.20
N PRO A 18 2.49 -4.81 11.12
CA PRO A 18 3.87 -5.27 11.17
C PRO A 18 3.99 -6.79 11.09
N GLY A 19 4.92 -7.29 10.28
CA GLY A 19 5.14 -8.72 10.08
C GLY A 19 4.19 -9.40 9.07
N LYS A 20 3.12 -8.75 8.62
CA LYS A 20 2.23 -9.30 7.57
C LYS A 20 2.94 -9.35 6.22
N LEU A 21 2.54 -10.33 5.39
CA LEU A 21 3.17 -10.62 4.11
C LEU A 21 3.25 -9.38 3.21
N LEU A 22 2.12 -8.67 3.03
CA LEU A 22 2.07 -7.50 2.15
C LEU A 22 2.97 -6.37 2.67
N ARG A 23 2.91 -6.07 3.98
CA ARG A 23 3.78 -5.05 4.59
C ARG A 23 5.27 -5.38 4.41
N ARG A 24 5.67 -6.62 4.72
CA ARG A 24 7.07 -7.07 4.55
C ARG A 24 7.53 -7.01 3.10
N ALA A 25 6.67 -7.33 2.14
CA ALA A 25 7.00 -7.28 0.72
C ALA A 25 7.20 -5.83 0.24
N ILE A 26 6.39 -4.89 0.72
CA ILE A 26 6.54 -3.45 0.44
C ILE A 26 7.83 -2.92 1.08
N GLU A 27 8.05 -3.17 2.37
CA GLU A 27 9.23 -2.70 3.12
C GLU A 27 10.55 -3.26 2.57
N ALA A 28 10.53 -4.46 1.98
CA ALA A 28 11.70 -5.07 1.37
C ALA A 28 11.92 -4.69 -0.10
N ASP A 29 11.09 -3.82 -0.68
CA ASP A 29 11.04 -3.48 -2.12
C ASP A 29 11.00 -4.73 -3.03
N ARG A 30 10.18 -5.70 -2.64
CA ARG A 30 9.99 -7.00 -3.33
C ARG A 30 8.52 -7.33 -3.48
N LEU A 31 7.71 -6.32 -3.79
CA LEU A 31 6.27 -6.47 -3.99
C LEU A 31 6.01 -7.18 -5.33
N PRO A 32 5.39 -8.38 -5.36
CA PRO A 32 4.94 -8.99 -6.61
C PRO A 32 3.81 -8.16 -7.24
N SER A 33 3.36 -8.52 -8.44
CA SER A 33 2.13 -7.90 -9.00
C SER A 33 0.93 -8.15 -8.08
N VAL A 34 0.21 -7.09 -7.70
CA VAL A 34 -0.95 -7.14 -6.81
C VAL A 34 -2.13 -6.39 -7.43
N ILE A 35 -3.33 -6.95 -7.30
CA ILE A 35 -4.59 -6.26 -7.60
C ILE A 35 -5.21 -5.81 -6.27
N LEU A 36 -5.36 -4.50 -6.06
CA LEU A 36 -6.10 -3.96 -4.94
C LEU A 36 -7.59 -3.84 -5.32
N SER A 37 -8.44 -4.68 -4.72
CA SER A 37 -9.89 -4.70 -4.98
C SER A 37 -10.69 -4.37 -3.73
N GLY A 38 -11.84 -3.70 -3.92
CA GLY A 38 -12.76 -3.38 -2.83
C GLY A 38 -13.67 -2.18 -3.15
N PRO A 39 -14.67 -1.90 -2.29
CA PRO A 39 -15.62 -0.80 -2.46
C PRO A 39 -14.98 0.58 -2.70
N PRO A 40 -15.70 1.56 -3.29
CA PRO A 40 -15.20 2.93 -3.40
C PRO A 40 -14.86 3.50 -2.01
N GLY A 41 -13.82 4.33 -1.93
CA GLY A 41 -13.40 4.97 -0.68
C GLY A 41 -12.53 4.12 0.26
N THR A 42 -12.25 2.85 -0.05
CA THR A 42 -11.43 1.97 0.82
C THR A 42 -9.91 2.21 0.78
N GLY A 43 -9.45 3.26 0.11
CA GLY A 43 -8.05 3.66 0.12
C GLY A 43 -7.12 2.94 -0.87
N LYS A 44 -7.63 2.16 -1.83
CA LYS A 44 -6.82 1.46 -2.86
C LYS A 44 -5.80 2.35 -3.56
N THR A 45 -6.24 3.48 -4.11
CA THR A 45 -5.38 4.44 -4.81
C THR A 45 -4.37 5.09 -3.87
N THR A 46 -4.79 5.36 -2.63
CA THR A 46 -3.90 5.92 -1.61
C THR A 46 -2.83 4.91 -1.20
N LEU A 47 -3.18 3.63 -1.03
CA LEU A 47 -2.22 2.57 -0.74
C LEU A 47 -1.24 2.38 -1.89
N ALA A 48 -1.69 2.40 -3.14
CA ALA A 48 -0.81 2.32 -4.30
C ALA A 48 0.20 3.50 -4.36
N GLN A 49 -0.23 4.70 -3.97
CA GLN A 49 0.67 5.87 -3.88
C GLN A 49 1.70 5.73 -2.76
N ILE A 50 1.29 5.26 -1.57
CA ILE A 50 2.21 5.00 -0.46
C ILE A 50 3.25 3.96 -0.88
N ILE A 51 2.81 2.87 -1.50
CA ILE A 51 3.71 1.81 -2.00
C ILE A 51 4.75 2.39 -2.95
N ALA A 52 4.32 3.19 -3.95
CA ALA A 52 5.25 3.82 -4.88
C ALA A 52 6.20 4.82 -4.20
N GLY A 53 5.78 5.50 -3.14
CA GLY A 53 6.64 6.39 -2.35
C GLY A 53 7.65 5.66 -1.46
N MET A 54 7.40 4.39 -1.14
CA MET A 54 8.27 3.55 -0.29
C MET A 54 9.16 2.59 -1.08
N THR A 55 8.91 2.43 -2.38
CA THR A 55 9.60 1.50 -3.28
C THR A 55 10.26 2.25 -4.44
N GLY A 56 11.06 1.56 -5.25
CA GLY A 56 11.54 2.13 -6.52
C GLY A 56 10.47 2.21 -7.63
N ALA A 57 9.21 1.90 -7.33
CA ALA A 57 8.14 1.83 -8.33
C ALA A 57 7.62 3.21 -8.75
N LYS A 58 7.22 3.33 -10.02
CA LYS A 58 6.55 4.53 -10.54
C LYS A 58 5.03 4.42 -10.38
N PHE A 59 4.39 5.48 -9.91
CA PHE A 59 2.94 5.58 -9.88
C PHE A 59 2.41 6.23 -11.17
N GLU A 60 1.58 5.51 -11.92
CA GLU A 60 0.91 6.02 -13.12
C GLU A 60 -0.61 5.89 -12.97
N ARG A 61 -1.34 6.94 -13.36
CA ARG A 61 -2.80 6.96 -13.40
C ARG A 61 -3.22 7.22 -14.84
N LEU A 62 -3.84 6.22 -15.45
CA LEU A 62 -4.47 6.31 -16.76
C LEU A 62 -5.85 6.96 -16.66
#